data_AF-A0A4D4LG35-F1
#
_entry.id   AF-A0A4D4LG35-F1
#
_cell.length_a   1.000
_cell.length_b   1.000
_cell.length_c   1.000
_cell.angle_alpha   90.00
_cell.angle_beta   90.00
_cell.angle_gamma   90.00
#
_symmetry.space_group_name_H-M   'P 1'
#
loop_
_entity.id
_entity.type
_entity.pdbx_description
1 polymer ?
#
loop_
_entity_poly.entity_id
_entity_poly.type
_entity_poly.pdbx_seq_one_letter_code
_entity_poly.pdbx_strand_id
1 'polypeptide(L)'
;MVLLADSDNMPGVRYGDGALFDIQDDYMAEPIGKYPKIEAQFRKAAAQPGKLFINYVSTAALLPPRSNADRLNPRVRSFLEGAEAHGWTGLGIVPMDFPNTASGLVDALVRHNPAG
;
A
#
# COMPACT_ATOMS: atom_id res chain seq x y z
N MET A 1 -16.24 -15.36 -3.65
CA MET A 1 -16.33 -13.93 -3.96
C MET A 1 -16.76 -13.21 -2.69
N VAL A 2 -15.99 -12.24 -2.21
CA VAL A 2 -16.31 -11.43 -1.02
C VAL A 2 -16.66 -10.02 -1.50
N LEU A 3 -17.80 -9.47 -1.08
CA LEU A 3 -18.18 -8.09 -1.36
C LEU A 3 -17.59 -7.17 -0.28
N LEU A 4 -16.86 -6.14 -0.70
CA LEU A 4 -16.53 -4.99 0.13
C LEU A 4 -17.62 -3.94 -0.08
N ALA A 5 -18.41 -3.66 0.95
CA ALA A 5 -19.54 -2.73 0.89
C ALA A 5 -19.32 -1.56 1.85
N ASP A 6 -19.88 -0.40 1.55
CA ASP A 6 -19.94 0.75 2.48
C ASP A 6 -21.38 1.25 2.64
N SER A 7 -22.33 0.33 2.65
CA SER A 7 -23.75 0.64 2.86
C SER A 7 -24.38 -0.39 3.79
N ASP A 8 -25.21 0.09 4.72
CA ASP A 8 -25.66 -0.69 5.87
C ASP A 8 -26.55 -1.90 5.52
N ASN A 9 -27.05 -1.97 4.28
CA ASN A 9 -27.97 -3.02 3.82
C ASN A 9 -27.37 -3.98 2.79
N MET A 10 -26.06 -3.91 2.52
CA MET A 10 -25.41 -4.87 1.62
C MET A 10 -24.68 -5.97 2.40
N PRO A 11 -24.95 -7.25 2.10
CA PRO A 11 -24.21 -8.35 2.73
C PRO A 11 -22.75 -8.31 2.28
N GLY A 12 -21.80 -8.40 3.21
CA GLY A 12 -20.38 -8.34 2.90
C GLY A 12 -19.54 -7.86 4.08
N VAL A 13 -18.29 -7.55 3.78
CA VAL A 13 -17.36 -6.92 4.73
C VAL A 13 -17.45 -5.41 4.54
N ARG A 14 -17.64 -4.67 5.63
CA ARG A 14 -17.65 -3.21 5.57
C ARG A 14 -16.24 -2.69 5.27
N TYR A 15 -16.07 -1.95 4.18
CA TYR A 15 -14.78 -1.33 3.88
C TYR A 15 -14.40 -0.35 4.99
N GLY A 16 -13.17 -0.47 5.48
CA GLY A 16 -12.69 0.38 6.58
C GLY A 16 -13.15 -0.03 7.98
N ASP A 17 -13.80 -1.20 8.14
CA ASP A 17 -14.03 -1.77 9.47
C ASP A 17 -12.69 -1.98 10.20
N GLY A 18 -12.40 -1.18 11.22
CA GLY A 18 -11.11 -1.19 11.93
C GLY A 18 -10.77 -2.51 12.64
N ALA A 19 -11.76 -3.39 12.84
CA ALA A 19 -11.51 -4.76 13.33
C ALA A 19 -10.85 -5.64 12.26
N LEU A 20 -11.14 -5.39 10.99
CA LEU A 20 -10.70 -6.19 9.85
C LEU A 20 -9.62 -5.50 9.01
N PHE A 21 -9.62 -4.17 8.95
CA PHE A 21 -8.72 -3.37 8.11
C PHE A 21 -7.74 -2.55 8.94
N ASP A 22 -6.57 -2.29 8.35
CA ASP A 22 -5.68 -1.19 8.73
C ASP A 22 -5.32 -0.43 7.45
N ILE A 23 -5.81 0.81 7.33
CA ILE A 23 -5.76 1.58 6.09
C ILE A 23 -4.87 2.81 6.30
N GLN A 24 -3.82 2.91 5.50
CA GLN A 24 -3.05 4.14 5.31
C GLN A 24 -3.57 4.81 4.04
N ASP A 25 -4.32 5.89 4.17
CA ASP A 25 -4.83 6.67 3.04
C ASP A 25 -4.75 8.19 3.28
N ASP A 26 -3.58 8.66 3.69
CA ASP A 26 -3.33 10.10 3.75
C ASP A 26 -3.06 10.65 2.34
N TYR A 27 -4.10 10.82 1.54
CA TYR A 27 -4.00 11.26 0.15
C TYR A 27 -3.70 12.77 0.00
N MET A 28 -3.73 13.53 1.11
CA MET A 28 -3.43 14.96 1.14
C MET A 28 -1.99 15.27 1.55
N ALA A 29 -1.24 14.28 2.03
CA ALA A 29 0.19 14.44 2.29
C ALA A 29 1.00 14.49 0.98
N GLU A 30 1.83 15.52 0.85
CA GLU A 30 2.84 15.60 -0.21
C GLU A 30 3.85 14.44 -0.12
N PRO A 31 4.54 14.07 -1.21
CA PRO A 31 5.43 12.92 -1.25
C PRO A 31 6.44 12.80 -0.10
N ILE A 32 6.97 13.92 0.40
CA ILE A 32 7.92 13.93 1.52
C ILE A 32 7.25 13.48 2.81
N GLY A 33 6.04 13.97 3.11
CA GLY A 33 5.29 13.59 4.31
C GLY A 33 4.54 12.26 4.18
N LYS A 34 4.17 11.88 2.96
CA LYS A 34 3.49 10.62 2.65
C LYS A 34 4.42 9.42 2.79
N TYR A 35 5.65 9.52 2.27
CA TYR A 35 6.55 8.38 2.18
C TYR A 35 6.84 7.66 3.52
N PRO A 36 7.14 8.36 4.64
CA PRO A 36 7.31 7.69 5.93
C PRO A 36 6.08 6.90 6.40
N LYS A 37 4.86 7.34 6.04
CA LYS A 37 3.61 6.64 6.37
C LYS A 37 3.47 5.35 5.57
N ILE A 38 3.88 5.37 4.30
CA ILE A 38 3.92 4.18 3.44
C ILE A 38 4.87 3.14 4.03
N GLU A 39 6.09 3.52 4.40
CA GLU A 39 7.05 2.58 5.00
C GLU A 39 6.55 2.03 6.34
N ALA A 40 5.99 2.89 7.20
CA ALA A 40 5.43 2.47 8.48
C ALA A 40 4.30 1.44 8.30
N GLN A 41 3.45 1.60 7.28
CA GLN A 41 2.38 0.66 6.99
C GLN A 41 2.91 -0.68 6.49
N PHE A 42 3.97 -0.70 5.67
CA PHE A 42 4.64 -1.94 5.28
C PHE A 42 5.24 -2.68 6.49
N ARG A 43 5.91 -1.95 7.39
CA ARG A 43 6.45 -2.52 8.63
C ARG A 43 5.35 -3.14 9.49
N LYS A 44 4.21 -2.46 9.63
CA LYS A 44 3.05 -3.01 10.35
C LYS A 44 2.53 -4.28 9.70
N ALA A 45 2.32 -4.27 8.38
CA ALA A 45 1.81 -5.43 7.64
C ALA A 45 2.71 -6.66 7.81
N ALA A 46 4.04 -6.48 7.71
CA ALA A 46 5.00 -7.56 7.90
C ALA A 46 5.04 -8.10 9.34
N ALA A 47 4.76 -7.25 10.34
CA ALA A 47 4.86 -7.61 11.75
C ALA A 47 3.54 -8.12 12.37
N GLN A 48 2.39 -7.80 11.79
CA GLN A 48 1.08 -8.00 12.42
C GLN A 48 0.14 -8.79 11.49
N PRO A 49 0.13 -10.13 11.55
CA PRO A 49 -0.81 -10.91 10.75
C PRO A 49 -2.26 -10.73 11.22
N GLY A 50 -3.22 -11.01 10.33
CA GLY A 50 -4.65 -11.13 10.67
C GLY A 50 -5.54 -9.94 10.29
N LYS A 51 -4.96 -8.78 9.95
CA LYS A 51 -5.72 -7.67 9.34
C LYS A 51 -5.48 -7.60 7.83
N LEU A 52 -6.45 -7.03 7.12
CA LEU A 52 -6.29 -6.61 5.74
C LEU A 52 -5.64 -5.21 5.71
N PHE A 53 -4.32 -5.19 5.53
CA PHE A 53 -3.57 -3.94 5.37
C PHE A 53 -3.81 -3.36 3.97
N ILE A 54 -4.11 -2.08 3.91
CA ILE A 54 -4.18 -1.32 2.66
C ILE A 54 -3.23 -0.13 2.78
N ASN A 55 -2.27 -0.04 1.87
CA ASN A 55 -1.23 0.99 1.88
C ASN A 55 -1.29 1.80 0.58
N TYR A 56 -2.00 2.93 0.58
CA TYR A 56 -2.12 3.78 -0.58
C TYR A 56 -0.82 4.53 -0.85
N VAL A 57 -0.12 4.16 -1.92
CA VAL A 57 1.06 4.91 -2.38
C VAL A 57 0.63 6.19 -3.10
N SER A 58 -0.57 6.21 -3.68
CA SER A 58 -1.13 7.38 -4.36
C SER A 58 -1.34 8.58 -3.41
N THR A 59 -1.26 9.78 -3.99
CA THR A 59 -1.56 11.05 -3.32
C THR A 59 -2.00 12.10 -4.33
N ALA A 60 -2.98 12.91 -3.96
CA ALA A 60 -3.51 14.03 -4.74
C ALA A 60 -2.97 15.39 -4.24
N ALA A 61 -1.97 15.38 -3.37
CA ALA A 61 -1.42 16.59 -2.77
C ALA A 61 -0.64 17.43 -3.78
N LEU A 62 -1.05 18.69 -3.95
CA LEU A 62 -0.40 19.82 -4.64
C LEU A 62 -0.06 19.65 -6.14
N LEU A 63 0.38 18.47 -6.56
CA LEU A 63 0.85 18.14 -7.89
C LEU A 63 -0.11 17.15 -8.57
N PRO A 64 -0.06 17.07 -9.92
CA PRO A 64 -0.76 16.02 -10.64
C PRO A 64 -0.37 14.62 -10.12
N PRO A 65 -1.31 13.65 -10.06
CA PRO A 65 -1.03 12.30 -9.56
C PRO A 65 0.20 11.65 -10.19
N ARG A 66 0.41 11.90 -11.49
CA ARG A 66 1.59 11.39 -12.20
C ARG A 66 2.92 11.90 -11.62
N SER A 67 3.01 13.20 -11.33
CA SER A 67 4.21 13.81 -10.76
C SER A 67 4.48 13.32 -9.33
N ASN A 68 3.43 13.02 -8.56
CA ASN A 68 3.57 12.39 -7.25
C ASN A 68 4.06 10.94 -7.36
N ALA A 69 3.51 10.16 -8.28
CA ALA A 69 3.94 8.79 -8.54
C ALA A 69 5.42 8.70 -8.95
N ASP A 70 5.89 9.58 -9.84
CA ASP A 70 7.31 9.61 -10.26
C ASP A 70 8.27 9.92 -9.08
N ARG A 71 7.79 10.53 -7.99
CA ARG A 71 8.56 10.80 -6.76
C ARG A 71 8.45 9.67 -5.72
N LEU A 72 7.33 8.97 -5.65
CA LEU A 72 7.06 7.95 -4.63
C LEU A 72 7.44 6.54 -5.09
N ASN A 73 7.04 6.14 -6.30
CA ASN A 73 7.18 4.77 -6.80
C ASN A 73 8.65 4.27 -6.79
N PRO A 74 9.66 5.06 -7.23
CA PRO A 74 11.05 4.63 -7.15
C PRO A 74 11.55 4.42 -5.71
N ARG A 75 11.08 5.25 -4.76
CA ARG A 75 11.45 5.14 -3.35
C ARG A 75 10.84 3.90 -2.72
N VAL A 76 9.56 3.63 -3.00
CA VAL A 76 8.87 2.42 -2.55
C VAL A 76 9.58 1.17 -3.10
N ARG A 77 9.92 1.15 -4.40
CA ARG A 77 10.70 0.05 -4.97
C ARG A 77 12.03 -0.14 -4.23
N SER A 78 12.79 0.93 -4.04
CA SER A 78 14.09 0.87 -3.38
C SER A 78 13.99 0.36 -1.94
N PHE A 79 12.91 0.70 -1.22
CA PHE A 79 12.65 0.21 0.12
C PHE A 79 12.37 -1.30 0.14
N LEU A 80 11.50 -1.78 -0.76
CA LEU A 80 11.14 -3.19 -0.89
C LEU A 80 12.31 -4.07 -1.35
N GLU A 81 13.22 -3.52 -2.15
CA GLU A 81 14.46 -4.21 -2.57
C GLU A 81 15.59 -4.12 -1.53
N GLY A 82 15.39 -3.31 -0.47
CA GLY A 82 16.36 -3.12 0.59
C GLY A 82 16.48 -4.31 1.55
N ALA A 83 17.57 -4.32 2.31
CA ALA A 83 17.83 -5.39 3.29
C ALA A 83 16.75 -5.48 4.39
N GLU A 84 16.12 -4.35 4.74
CA GLU A 84 15.07 -4.32 5.77
C GLU A 84 13.85 -5.18 5.37
N ALA A 85 13.40 -5.04 4.12
CA ALA A 85 12.22 -5.75 3.62
C ALA A 85 12.51 -7.21 3.27
N HIS A 86 13.78 -7.64 3.32
CA HIS A 86 14.17 -8.98 2.91
C HIS A 86 13.45 -10.06 3.73
N GLY A 87 12.81 -11.01 3.05
CA GLY A 87 12.07 -12.10 3.67
C GLY A 87 10.70 -11.72 4.22
N TRP A 88 10.28 -10.44 4.14
CA TRP A 88 8.90 -10.06 4.46
C TRP A 88 7.93 -10.72 3.49
N THR A 89 6.81 -11.17 4.03
CA THR A 89 5.68 -11.65 3.23
C THR A 89 4.38 -11.01 3.71
N GLY A 90 3.35 -11.01 2.86
CA GLY A 90 2.01 -10.56 3.27
C GLY A 90 1.90 -9.05 3.46
N LEU A 91 2.43 -8.25 2.54
CA LEU A 91 2.43 -6.79 2.60
C LEU A 91 1.04 -6.12 2.44
N GLY A 92 -0.01 -6.91 2.25
CA GLY A 92 -1.38 -6.43 2.04
C GLY A 92 -1.63 -5.92 0.62
N ILE A 93 -2.61 -5.03 0.48
CA ILE A 93 -3.00 -4.43 -0.79
C ILE A 93 -2.28 -3.08 -0.92
N VAL A 94 -1.67 -2.83 -2.09
CA VAL A 94 -0.92 -1.60 -2.34
C VAL A 94 -1.50 -0.87 -3.55
N PRO A 95 -2.55 -0.03 -3.38
CA PRO A 95 -3.05 0.82 -4.44
C PRO A 95 -2.01 1.88 -4.84
N MET A 96 -1.78 2.03 -6.15
CA MET A 96 -0.75 2.94 -6.67
C MET A 96 -1.23 3.62 -7.95
N ASP A 97 -0.74 4.84 -8.16
CA ASP A 97 -0.84 5.52 -9.45
C ASP A 97 0.37 5.18 -10.33
N PHE A 98 0.12 4.89 -11.61
CA PHE A 98 1.14 4.60 -12.63
C PHE A 98 2.22 3.57 -12.20
N PRO A 99 1.82 2.37 -11.73
CA PRO A 99 2.76 1.35 -11.23
C PRO A 99 3.83 0.95 -12.26
N ASN A 100 3.48 0.99 -13.54
CA ASN A 100 4.33 0.52 -14.64
C ASN A 100 5.43 1.52 -15.05
N THR A 101 5.49 2.70 -14.43
CA THR A 101 6.48 3.73 -14.82
C THR A 101 7.75 3.68 -13.96
N ALA A 102 7.67 3.02 -12.81
CA ALA A 102 8.83 2.60 -12.04
C ALA A 102 9.12 1.13 -12.37
N SER A 103 10.01 0.89 -13.33
CA SER A 103 10.41 -0.46 -13.75
C SER A 103 10.76 -1.34 -12.53
N GLY A 104 10.25 -2.57 -12.49
CA GLY A 104 10.49 -3.54 -11.42
C GLY A 104 9.70 -3.32 -10.12
N LEU A 105 8.91 -2.24 -9.98
CA LEU A 105 8.15 -1.99 -8.74
C LEU A 105 7.09 -3.08 -8.48
N VAL A 106 6.32 -3.45 -9.51
CA VAL A 106 5.30 -4.50 -9.37
C VAL A 106 5.96 -5.84 -9.04
N ASP A 107 7.08 -6.17 -9.70
CA ASP A 107 7.83 -7.40 -9.42
C ASP A 107 8.42 -7.41 -8.00
N ALA A 108 8.87 -6.26 -7.50
CA ALA A 108 9.33 -6.12 -6.12
C ALA A 108 8.20 -6.42 -5.12
N LEU A 109 7.00 -5.88 -5.35
CA LEU A 109 5.83 -6.19 -4.52
C LEU A 109 5.44 -7.68 -4.58
N VAL A 110 5.38 -8.26 -5.78
CA VAL A 110 4.98 -9.65 -5.98
C VAL A 110 5.93 -10.64 -5.30
N ARG A 111 7.23 -10.33 -5.23
CA ARG A 111 8.23 -11.14 -4.50
C ARG A 111 7.94 -11.30 -3.00
N HIS A 112 7.10 -10.45 -2.41
CA HIS A 112 6.67 -10.57 -1.01
C HIS A 112 5.36 -11.35 -0.84
N ASN A 113 4.87 -12.02 -1.88
CA ASN A 113 3.84 -13.03 -1.70
C ASN A 113 4.47 -14.32 -1.15
N PRO A 114 3.84 -15.00 -0.19
CA PRO A 114 4.33 -16.30 0.27
C PRO A 114 4.37 -17.28 -0.92
N ALA A 115 5.39 -18.14 -0.96
CA ALA A 115 5.37 -19.29 -1.85
C ALA A 115 4.18 -20.18 -1.44
N GLY A 116 3.30 -20.47 -2.39
CA GLY A 116 2.13 -21.33 -2.18
C GLY A 116 2.51 -22.79 -1.94
#